data_AF-A0A9P6QNL0-F1
#
_entry.id   AF-A0A9P6QNL0-F1
#
_cell.length_a   1.000
_cell.length_b   1.000
_cell.length_c   1.000
_cell.angle_alpha   90.00
_cell.angle_beta   90.00
_cell.angle_gamma   90.00
#
_symmetry.space_group_name_H-M   'P 1'
#
loop_
_entity.id
_entity.type
_entity.pdbx_description
1 polymer ?
#
loop_
_entity_poly.entity_id
_entity_poly.type
_entity_poly.pdbx_seq_one_letter_code
_entity_poly.pdbx_strand_id
1 'polypeptide(L)'
;MLVQSCQIGTNLWLQHWTTARPGELRSPAMFLGVYATITMVYMILMFCFTYVVMVLAGVRATVRLHDGLLDSIMHLPMSFFDTTPLGRIVNRFSTDIFATDNTIPWWFVSLTIYGFSILGTIVVIASTTPIFLAFIPLLATGFVLVQIYYIRSSRSLKRMDSTSRSPVYQHFTETLVGVSTIRAMGVEDQFILQNEEKSSISANAYFTYQMVARWLQIRLEALGACIVFGAALFAVLDRRSLDPGIVGLTLSYALTVTSDITLAIRAYCELQNQLVSVE
;
A
#
# COMPACT_ATOMS: atom_id res chain seq x y z
N MET A 1 -8.44 5.01 14.81
CA MET A 1 -8.70 6.21 15.64
C MET A 1 -7.87 6.24 16.92
N LEU A 2 -8.16 5.44 17.97
CA LEU A 2 -7.44 5.51 19.27
C LEU A 2 -5.91 5.44 19.17
N VAL A 3 -5.39 4.48 18.40
CA VAL A 3 -3.96 4.32 18.13
C VAL A 3 -3.32 5.61 17.60
N GLN A 4 -3.99 6.27 16.67
CA GLN A 4 -3.48 7.46 15.98
C GLN A 4 -3.62 8.71 16.85
N SER A 5 -4.66 8.78 17.68
CA SER A 5 -4.75 9.76 18.75
C SER A 5 -3.59 9.66 19.74
N CYS A 6 -3.17 8.44 20.13
CA CYS A 6 -1.98 8.24 20.95
C CYS A 6 -0.70 8.69 20.25
N GLN A 7 -0.55 8.39 18.95
CA GLN A 7 0.61 8.83 18.16
C GLN A 7 0.71 10.37 18.07
N ILE A 8 -0.40 11.04 17.76
CA ILE A 8 -0.47 12.51 17.73
C ILE A 8 -0.19 13.07 19.13
N GLY A 9 -0.77 12.45 20.17
CA GLY A 9 -0.53 12.82 21.57
C GLY A 9 0.94 12.75 21.97
N THR A 10 1.68 11.72 21.55
CA THR A 10 3.14 11.61 21.76
C THR A 10 3.89 12.79 21.13
N ASN A 11 3.52 13.16 19.90
CA ASN A 11 4.16 14.26 19.17
C ASN A 11 3.82 15.63 19.79
N LEU A 12 2.58 15.83 20.25
CA LEU A 12 2.17 17.04 20.98
C LEU A 12 2.86 17.14 22.34
N TRP A 13 3.05 16.02 23.04
CA TRP A 13 3.79 15.99 24.30
C TRP A 13 5.26 16.36 24.10
N LEU A 14 5.88 15.83 23.04
CA LEU A 14 7.24 16.20 22.66
C LEU A 14 7.35 17.69 22.32
N GLN A 15 6.37 18.22 21.59
CA GLN A 15 6.30 19.65 21.28
C GLN A 15 6.17 20.50 22.56
N HIS A 16 5.32 20.10 23.51
CA HIS A 16 5.21 20.80 24.79
C HIS A 16 6.55 20.85 25.52
N TRP A 17 7.29 19.73 25.51
CA TRP A 17 8.61 19.68 26.13
C TRP A 17 9.63 20.62 25.46
N THR A 18 9.64 20.71 24.12
CA THR A 18 10.59 21.59 23.40
C THR A 18 10.27 23.07 23.54
N THR A 19 9.01 23.43 23.82
CA THR A 19 8.57 24.82 24.05
C THR A 19 8.70 25.30 25.49
N ALA A 20 8.87 24.39 26.45
CA ALA A 20 8.96 24.74 27.87
C ALA A 20 10.28 25.50 28.19
N ARG A 21 10.19 26.55 29.02
CA ARG A 21 11.37 27.36 29.36
C ARG A 21 12.33 26.61 30.28
N PRO A 22 13.65 26.88 30.21
CA PRO A 22 14.62 26.31 31.16
C PRO A 22 14.24 26.74 32.59
N GLY A 23 13.74 25.80 33.41
CA GLY A 23 13.31 26.03 34.80
C GLY A 23 11.84 25.74 35.11
N GLU A 24 10.96 25.62 34.10
CA GLU A 24 9.54 25.21 34.30
C GLU A 24 9.38 23.69 34.46
N LEU A 25 10.34 22.92 33.97
CA LEU A 25 10.33 21.47 34.01
C LEU A 25 10.76 20.96 35.40
N ARG A 26 9.77 20.77 36.30
CA ARG A 26 9.98 20.30 37.69
C ARG A 26 10.85 19.04 37.83
N SER A 27 10.82 18.12 36.85
CA SER A 27 11.71 16.96 36.81
C SER A 27 11.74 16.32 35.41
N PRO A 28 12.91 16.23 34.74
CA PRO A 28 13.04 15.54 33.45
C PRO A 28 12.56 14.08 33.48
N ALA A 29 12.72 13.40 34.62
CA ALA A 29 12.28 12.01 34.80
C ALA A 29 10.76 11.83 34.66
N MET A 30 9.95 12.78 35.16
CA MET A 30 8.48 12.71 35.04
C MET A 30 8.04 12.91 33.58
N PHE A 31 8.65 13.85 32.86
CA PHE A 31 8.36 14.07 31.43
C PHE A 31 8.70 12.85 30.58
N LEU A 32 9.87 12.25 30.82
CA LEU A 32 10.29 11.03 30.15
C LEU A 32 9.38 9.85 30.51
N GLY A 33 8.93 9.78 31.76
CA GLY A 33 7.97 8.77 32.23
C GLY A 33 6.62 8.86 31.50
N VAL A 34 6.04 10.06 31.38
CA VAL A 34 4.78 10.27 30.63
C VAL A 34 4.96 9.97 29.14
N TYR A 35 6.08 10.38 28.54
CA TYR A 35 6.38 10.04 27.15
C TYR A 35 6.50 8.52 26.94
N ALA A 36 7.19 7.82 27.86
CA ALA A 36 7.34 6.38 27.82
C ALA A 36 6.00 5.64 28.00
N THR A 37 5.10 6.12 28.87
CA THR A 37 3.79 5.48 29.04
C THR A 37 2.91 5.67 27.82
N ILE A 38 2.86 6.86 27.22
CA ILE A 38 2.07 7.11 26.00
C ILE A 38 2.60 6.26 24.82
N THR A 39 3.92 6.19 24.65
CA THR A 39 4.53 5.36 23.59
C THR A 39 4.28 3.87 23.82
N MET A 40 4.36 3.39 25.07
CA MET A 40 4.05 2.00 25.41
C MET A 40 2.58 1.67 25.13
N VAL A 41 1.64 2.55 25.50
CA VAL A 41 0.22 2.39 25.19
C VAL A 41 0.01 2.37 23.67
N TYR A 42 0.65 3.26 22.92
CA TYR A 42 0.61 3.25 21.45
C TYR A 42 1.10 1.91 20.87
N MET A 43 2.23 1.40 21.33
CA MET A 43 2.79 0.13 20.87
C MET A 43 1.85 -1.05 21.15
N ILE A 44 1.28 -1.11 22.36
CA ILE A 44 0.33 -2.16 22.76
C ILE A 44 -0.93 -2.08 21.89
N LEU A 45 -1.49 -0.88 21.69
CA LEU A 45 -2.68 -0.70 20.87
C LEU A 45 -2.42 -1.06 19.40
N MET A 46 -1.26 -0.70 18.84
CA MET A 46 -0.85 -1.10 17.49
C MET A 46 -0.70 -2.61 17.35
N PHE A 47 -0.08 -3.25 18.34
CA PHE A 47 0.08 -4.70 18.38
C PHE A 47 -1.28 -5.39 18.44
N CYS A 48 -2.16 -4.96 19.36
CA CYS A 48 -3.51 -5.49 19.48
C CYS A 48 -4.31 -5.29 18.19
N PHE A 49 -4.26 -4.11 17.57
CA PHE A 49 -4.95 -3.83 16.31
C PHE A 49 -4.47 -4.78 15.19
N THR A 50 -3.16 -4.89 15.01
CA THR A 50 -2.57 -5.77 13.98
C THR A 50 -2.91 -7.23 14.24
N TYR A 51 -2.83 -7.67 15.50
CA TYR A 51 -3.20 -9.03 15.90
C TYR A 51 -4.68 -9.34 15.64
N VAL A 52 -5.59 -8.43 15.99
CA VAL A 52 -7.02 -8.61 15.76
C VAL A 52 -7.31 -8.72 14.26
N VAL A 53 -6.74 -7.85 13.43
CA VAL A 53 -7.00 -7.88 11.98
C VAL A 53 -6.39 -9.13 11.33
N MET A 54 -5.11 -9.41 11.60
CA MET A 54 -4.42 -10.55 10.97
C MET A 54 -4.95 -11.88 11.48
N VAL A 55 -5.04 -12.06 12.80
CA VAL A 55 -5.30 -13.37 13.40
C VAL A 55 -6.79 -13.61 13.60
N LEU A 56 -7.54 -12.65 14.15
CA LEU A 56 -8.96 -12.90 14.42
C LEU A 56 -9.81 -12.75 13.16
N ALA A 57 -9.62 -11.67 12.39
CA ALA A 57 -10.42 -11.44 11.19
C ALA A 57 -9.89 -12.23 9.98
N GLY A 58 -8.57 -12.18 9.72
CA GLY A 58 -7.92 -12.89 8.61
C GLY A 58 -8.18 -14.39 8.67
N VAL A 59 -7.76 -15.07 9.73
CA VAL A 59 -7.92 -16.54 9.86
C VAL A 59 -9.39 -16.96 9.79
N ARG A 60 -10.31 -16.24 10.45
CA ARG A 60 -11.75 -16.57 10.39
C ARG A 60 -12.30 -16.42 8.98
N ALA A 61 -11.90 -15.36 8.25
CA ALA A 61 -12.31 -15.16 6.87
C ALA A 61 -11.76 -16.28 5.97
N THR A 62 -10.47 -16.61 6.09
CA THR A 62 -9.81 -17.68 5.34
C THR A 62 -10.47 -19.03 5.60
N VAL A 63 -10.70 -19.41 6.87
CA VAL A 63 -11.36 -20.69 7.21
C VAL A 63 -12.77 -20.75 6.62
N ARG A 64 -13.56 -19.68 6.74
CA ARG A 64 -14.92 -19.65 6.20
C ARG A 64 -14.93 -19.76 4.67
N LEU A 65 -14.01 -19.09 4.00
CA LEU A 65 -13.88 -19.14 2.53
C LEU A 65 -13.37 -20.50 2.07
N HIS A 66 -12.39 -21.07 2.77
CA HIS A 66 -11.85 -22.40 2.49
C HIS A 66 -12.91 -23.49 2.66
N ASP A 67 -13.64 -23.49 3.79
CA ASP A 67 -14.67 -24.48 4.08
C ASP A 67 -15.84 -24.36 3.11
N GLY A 68 -16.28 -23.13 2.79
CA GLY A 68 -17.32 -22.90 1.79
C GLY A 68 -16.91 -23.33 0.38
N LEU A 69 -15.64 -23.11 0.00
CA LEU A 69 -15.09 -23.56 -1.28
C LEU A 69 -15.00 -25.09 -1.34
N LEU A 70 -14.53 -25.73 -0.27
CA LEU A 70 -14.42 -27.18 -0.16
C LEU A 70 -15.80 -27.85 -0.23
N ASP A 71 -16.76 -27.35 0.57
CA ASP A 71 -18.14 -27.86 0.57
C ASP A 71 -18.76 -27.73 -0.82
N SER A 72 -18.62 -26.57 -1.46
CA SER A 72 -19.13 -26.36 -2.82
C SER A 72 -18.53 -27.35 -3.81
N ILE A 73 -17.20 -27.53 -3.81
CA ILE A 73 -16.51 -28.40 -4.77
C ILE A 73 -16.88 -29.87 -4.58
N MET A 74 -17.03 -30.34 -3.33
CA MET A 74 -17.41 -31.72 -3.05
C MET A 74 -18.82 -32.07 -3.55
N HIS A 75 -19.70 -31.07 -3.70
CA HIS A 75 -21.07 -31.26 -4.18
C HIS A 75 -21.24 -31.01 -5.70
N LEU A 76 -20.17 -30.65 -6.42
CA LEU A 76 -20.24 -30.43 -7.87
C LEU A 76 -20.33 -31.77 -8.63
N PRO A 77 -21.08 -31.82 -9.75
CA PRO A 77 -21.17 -33.01 -10.59
C PRO A 77 -19.85 -33.31 -11.30
N MET A 78 -19.61 -34.58 -11.67
CA MET A 78 -18.39 -34.99 -12.41
C MET A 78 -18.17 -34.20 -13.71
N SER A 79 -19.23 -33.76 -14.37
CA SER A 79 -19.14 -32.91 -15.57
C SER A 79 -18.34 -31.61 -15.34
N PHE A 80 -18.35 -31.06 -14.12
CA PHE A 80 -17.53 -29.91 -13.77
C PHE A 80 -16.04 -30.25 -13.79
N PHE A 81 -15.67 -31.41 -13.25
CA PHE A 81 -14.28 -31.88 -13.18
C PHE A 81 -13.75 -32.30 -14.56
N ASP A 82 -14.61 -32.78 -15.45
CA ASP A 82 -14.25 -33.12 -16.82
C ASP A 82 -14.02 -31.87 -17.70
N THR A 83 -14.70 -30.76 -17.40
CA THR A 83 -14.63 -29.52 -18.20
C THR A 83 -13.66 -28.47 -17.62
N THR A 84 -13.35 -28.55 -16.32
CA THR A 84 -12.52 -27.55 -15.63
C THR A 84 -11.11 -28.11 -15.41
N PRO A 85 -10.05 -27.41 -15.87
CA PRO A 85 -8.69 -27.86 -15.61
C PRO A 85 -8.39 -27.96 -14.11
N LEU A 86 -7.82 -29.08 -13.67
CA LEU A 86 -7.45 -29.31 -12.27
C LEU A 86 -6.56 -28.17 -11.71
N GLY A 87 -5.67 -27.61 -12.53
CA GLY A 87 -4.81 -26.49 -12.14
C GLY A 87 -5.59 -25.23 -11.70
N ARG A 88 -6.79 -24.98 -12.24
CA ARG A 88 -7.64 -23.86 -11.81
C ARG A 88 -8.20 -24.08 -10.40
N ILE A 89 -8.57 -25.32 -10.07
CA ILE A 89 -9.04 -25.72 -8.75
C ILE A 89 -7.91 -25.58 -7.73
N VAL A 90 -6.72 -26.10 -8.07
CA VAL A 90 -5.52 -25.99 -7.23
C VAL A 90 -5.14 -24.53 -6.99
N ASN A 91 -5.22 -23.67 -8.01
CA ASN A 91 -4.89 -22.24 -7.86
C ASN A 91 -5.83 -21.53 -6.89
N ARG A 92 -7.13 -21.89 -6.89
CA ARG A 92 -8.10 -21.35 -5.91
C ARG A 92 -7.76 -21.78 -4.48
N PHE A 93 -7.44 -23.05 -4.25
CA PHE A 93 -7.05 -23.52 -2.90
C PHE A 93 -5.67 -23.09 -2.42
N SER A 94 -4.78 -22.68 -3.33
CA SER A 94 -3.42 -22.26 -2.99
C SER A 94 -3.27 -20.74 -3.05
N THR A 95 -3.07 -20.17 -4.24
CA THR A 95 -2.75 -18.75 -4.42
C THR A 95 -3.86 -17.83 -3.93
N ASP A 96 -5.13 -18.13 -4.22
CA ASP A 96 -6.24 -17.24 -3.85
C ASP A 96 -6.55 -17.29 -2.34
N ILE A 97 -6.46 -18.48 -1.73
CA ILE A 97 -6.52 -18.65 -0.26
C ILE A 97 -5.33 -17.95 0.42
N PHE A 98 -4.12 -18.07 -0.12
CA PHE A 98 -2.95 -17.36 0.42
C PHE A 98 -3.09 -15.83 0.34
N ALA A 99 -3.65 -15.32 -0.75
CA ALA A 99 -3.95 -13.90 -0.89
C ALA A 99 -4.91 -13.42 0.20
N THR A 100 -5.95 -14.21 0.48
CA THR A 100 -6.93 -13.94 1.54
C THR A 100 -6.33 -14.01 2.95
N ASP A 101 -5.41 -14.95 3.18
CA ASP A 101 -4.84 -15.19 4.50
C ASP A 101 -3.78 -14.16 4.91
N ASN A 102 -2.89 -13.81 3.99
CA ASN A 102 -1.75 -12.93 4.29
C ASN A 102 -1.81 -11.58 3.58
N THR A 103 -2.13 -11.58 2.29
CA THR A 103 -1.90 -10.39 1.45
C THR A 103 -2.97 -9.33 1.68
N ILE A 104 -4.25 -9.72 1.68
CA ILE A 104 -5.38 -8.82 1.90
C ILE A 104 -5.32 -8.19 3.31
N PRO A 105 -5.15 -8.96 4.41
CA PRO A 105 -5.04 -8.39 5.74
C PRO A 105 -3.87 -7.41 5.88
N TRP A 106 -2.71 -7.71 5.27
CA TRP A 106 -1.56 -6.82 5.30
C TRP A 106 -1.82 -5.47 4.64
N TRP A 107 -2.39 -5.47 3.44
CA TRP A 107 -2.74 -4.22 2.75
C TRP A 107 -3.87 -3.47 3.45
N PHE A 108 -4.83 -4.18 4.05
CA PHE A 108 -5.91 -3.56 4.82
C PHE A 108 -5.40 -2.84 6.07
N VAL A 109 -4.51 -3.46 6.84
CA VAL A 109 -3.83 -2.84 7.99
C VAL A 109 -3.07 -1.60 7.52
N SER A 110 -2.27 -1.74 6.46
CA SER A 110 -1.47 -0.64 5.90
C SER A 110 -2.34 0.53 5.47
N LEU A 111 -3.41 0.29 4.72
CA LEU A 111 -4.35 1.31 4.27
C LEU A 111 -5.01 2.03 5.45
N THR A 112 -5.36 1.28 6.50
CA THR A 112 -5.96 1.85 7.72
C THR A 112 -4.97 2.75 8.46
N ILE A 113 -3.72 2.33 8.59
CA ILE A 113 -2.66 3.12 9.25
C ILE A 113 -2.41 4.41 8.47
N TYR A 114 -2.15 4.33 7.16
CA TYR A 114 -1.88 5.53 6.35
C TYR A 114 -3.10 6.44 6.25
N GLY A 115 -4.31 5.89 6.10
CA GLY A 115 -5.54 6.66 6.06
C GLY A 115 -5.75 7.49 7.33
N PHE A 116 -5.54 6.90 8.51
CA PHE A 116 -5.62 7.66 9.76
C PHE A 116 -4.43 8.61 9.97
N SER A 117 -3.23 8.29 9.50
CA SER A 117 -2.07 9.20 9.56
C SER A 117 -2.31 10.48 8.74
N ILE A 118 -2.89 10.33 7.54
CA ILE A 118 -3.29 11.45 6.68
C ILE A 118 -4.35 12.30 7.38
N LEU A 119 -5.39 11.67 7.95
CA LEU A 119 -6.42 12.39 8.71
C LEU A 119 -5.83 13.14 9.91
N GLY A 120 -4.92 12.51 10.66
CA GLY A 120 -4.22 13.12 11.78
C GLY A 120 -3.41 14.35 11.35
N THR A 121 -2.69 14.23 10.24
CA THR A 121 -1.93 15.34 9.67
C THR A 121 -2.83 16.49 9.23
N ILE A 122 -3.95 16.20 8.56
CA ILE A 122 -4.93 17.22 8.17
C ILE A 122 -5.47 17.94 9.41
N VAL A 123 -5.77 17.23 10.51
CA VAL A 123 -6.23 17.83 11.77
C VAL A 123 -5.17 18.76 12.36
N VAL A 124 -3.90 18.33 12.39
CA VAL A 124 -2.79 19.17 12.89
C VAL A 124 -2.64 20.43 12.04
N ILE A 125 -2.59 20.30 10.72
CA ILE A 125 -2.45 21.46 9.80
C ILE A 125 -3.67 22.39 9.90
N ALA A 126 -4.88 21.84 10.05
CA ALA A 126 -6.11 22.60 10.23
C ALA A 126 -6.13 23.40 11.54
N SER A 127 -5.57 22.85 12.62
CA SER A 127 -5.49 23.52 13.91
C SER A 127 -4.51 24.69 13.92
N THR A 128 -3.40 24.59 13.18
CA THR A 128 -2.39 25.65 13.08
C THR A 128 -2.77 26.71 12.06
N THR A 129 -3.20 26.29 10.86
CA THR A 129 -3.43 27.16 9.71
C THR A 129 -4.80 26.85 9.10
N PRO A 130 -5.91 27.37 9.68
CA PRO A 130 -7.26 27.09 9.18
C PRO A 130 -7.48 27.58 7.74
N ILE A 131 -6.73 28.60 7.29
CA ILE A 131 -6.78 29.07 5.90
C ILE A 131 -6.32 27.99 4.89
N PHE A 132 -5.46 27.06 5.31
CA PHE A 132 -5.01 25.95 4.47
C PHE A 132 -6.16 25.00 4.10
N LEU A 133 -7.22 24.94 4.91
CA LEU A 133 -8.40 24.11 4.64
C LEU A 133 -9.08 24.48 3.32
N ALA A 134 -9.00 25.74 2.90
CA ALA A 134 -9.55 26.20 1.61
C ALA A 134 -8.80 25.59 0.40
N PHE A 135 -7.54 25.19 0.56
CA PHE A 135 -6.72 24.58 -0.49
C PHE A 135 -6.90 23.05 -0.57
N ILE A 136 -7.42 22.42 0.49
CA ILE A 136 -7.62 20.97 0.54
C ILE A 136 -8.52 20.46 -0.61
N PRO A 137 -9.68 21.09 -0.94
CA PRO A 137 -10.52 20.62 -2.04
C PRO A 137 -9.80 20.63 -3.40
N LEU A 138 -8.98 21.66 -3.67
CA LEU A 138 -8.20 21.78 -4.90
C LEU A 138 -7.16 20.66 -4.99
N LEU A 139 -6.42 20.43 -3.90
CA LEU A 139 -5.42 19.36 -3.81
C LEU A 139 -6.07 17.98 -3.91
N ALA A 140 -7.16 17.75 -3.18
CA ALA A 140 -7.92 16.49 -3.20
C ALA A 140 -8.42 16.17 -4.61
N THR A 141 -8.91 17.17 -5.35
CA THR A 141 -9.29 17.01 -6.75
C THR A 141 -8.09 16.57 -7.61
N GLY A 142 -6.92 17.20 -7.42
CA GLY A 142 -5.68 16.80 -8.09
C GLY A 142 -5.28 15.34 -7.78
N PHE A 143 -5.33 14.94 -6.51
CA PHE A 143 -5.04 13.56 -6.08
C PHE A 143 -6.02 12.55 -6.70
N VAL A 144 -7.32 12.83 -6.64
CA VAL A 144 -8.37 11.94 -7.18
C VAL A 144 -8.22 11.78 -8.69
N LEU A 145 -7.96 12.87 -9.43
CA LEU A 145 -7.74 12.79 -10.88
C LEU A 145 -6.55 11.90 -11.20
N VAL A 146 -5.39 12.15 -10.59
CA VAL A 146 -4.17 11.34 -10.79
C VAL A 146 -4.43 9.86 -10.44
N GLN A 147 -5.15 9.60 -9.34
CA GLN A 147 -5.53 8.24 -8.93
C GLN A 147 -6.43 7.54 -9.95
N ILE A 148 -7.46 8.20 -10.47
CA ILE A 148 -8.38 7.62 -11.47
C ILE A 148 -7.62 7.25 -12.75
N TYR A 149 -6.75 8.14 -13.24
CA TYR A 149 -5.92 7.85 -14.41
C TYR A 149 -4.98 6.66 -14.15
N TYR A 150 -4.31 6.64 -12.99
CA TYR A 150 -3.41 5.56 -12.62
C TYR A 150 -4.11 4.20 -12.55
N ILE A 151 -5.25 4.10 -11.87
CA ILE A 151 -5.96 2.82 -11.70
C ILE A 151 -6.36 2.23 -13.06
N ARG A 152 -6.85 3.06 -13.98
CA ARG A 152 -7.26 2.61 -15.32
C ARG A 152 -6.06 2.08 -16.12
N SER A 153 -4.96 2.82 -16.16
CA SER A 153 -3.76 2.44 -16.91
C SER A 153 -3.03 1.25 -16.27
N SER A 154 -2.83 1.28 -14.94
CA SER A 154 -2.14 0.25 -14.18
C SER A 154 -2.81 -1.12 -14.31
N ARG A 155 -4.15 -1.16 -14.25
CA ARG A 155 -4.91 -2.41 -14.42
C ARG A 155 -4.68 -3.06 -15.78
N SER A 156 -4.73 -2.27 -16.87
CA SER A 156 -4.50 -2.78 -18.21
C SER A 156 -3.06 -3.30 -18.38
N LEU A 157 -2.07 -2.56 -17.85
CA LEU A 157 -0.66 -2.95 -17.92
C LEU A 157 -0.35 -4.18 -17.06
N LYS A 158 -0.94 -4.31 -15.86
CA LYS A 158 -0.82 -5.51 -15.02
C LYS A 158 -1.34 -6.75 -15.75
N ARG A 159 -2.45 -6.61 -16.47
CA ARG A 159 -2.98 -7.69 -17.32
C ARG A 159 -2.03 -8.05 -18.46
N MET A 160 -1.42 -7.04 -19.10
CA MET A 160 -0.41 -7.27 -20.16
C MET A 160 0.81 -8.01 -19.61
N ASP A 161 1.39 -7.58 -18.48
CA ASP A 161 2.53 -8.27 -17.82
C ASP A 161 2.19 -9.72 -17.44
N SER A 162 1.00 -9.94 -16.87
CA SER A 162 0.55 -11.29 -16.53
C SER A 162 0.40 -12.19 -17.77
N THR A 163 -0.19 -11.66 -18.85
CA THR A 163 -0.44 -12.43 -20.08
C THR A 163 0.86 -12.70 -20.86
N SER A 164 1.82 -11.78 -20.84
CA SER A 164 3.09 -11.93 -21.58
C SER A 164 4.03 -12.99 -20.99
N ARG A 165 3.87 -13.36 -19.71
CA ARG A 165 4.70 -14.39 -19.06
C ARG A 165 4.33 -15.81 -19.46
N SER A 166 3.05 -16.07 -19.74
CA SER A 166 2.56 -17.43 -20.04
C SER A 166 3.25 -18.07 -21.27
N PRO A 167 3.44 -17.37 -22.41
CA PRO A 167 4.14 -17.92 -23.56
C PRO A 167 5.60 -18.31 -23.29
N VAL A 168 6.28 -17.61 -22.37
CA VAL A 168 7.67 -17.92 -21.98
C VAL A 168 7.71 -19.27 -21.27
N TYR A 169 6.82 -19.49 -20.30
CA TYR A 169 6.73 -20.77 -19.59
C TYR A 169 6.32 -21.92 -20.51
N GLN A 170 5.36 -21.69 -21.40
CA GLN A 170 4.93 -22.68 -22.39
C GLN A 170 6.08 -23.10 -23.30
N HIS A 171 6.79 -22.14 -23.88
CA HIS A 171 7.95 -22.41 -24.75
C HIS A 171 9.04 -23.19 -24.02
N PHE A 172 9.29 -22.85 -22.76
CA PHE A 172 10.27 -23.56 -21.93
C PHE A 172 9.85 -25.02 -21.69
N THR A 173 8.58 -25.28 -21.35
CA THR A 173 8.05 -26.64 -21.17
C THR A 173 8.10 -27.45 -22.45
N GLU A 174 7.71 -26.87 -23.59
CA GLU A 174 7.79 -27.54 -24.91
C GLU A 174 9.25 -27.89 -25.27
N THR A 175 10.18 -26.97 -25.04
CA THR A 175 11.61 -27.18 -25.29
C THR A 175 12.17 -28.32 -24.43
N LEU A 176 11.78 -28.40 -23.15
CA LEU A 176 12.22 -29.49 -22.25
C LEU A 176 11.72 -30.85 -22.72
N VAL A 177 10.46 -30.95 -23.14
CA VAL A 177 9.88 -32.21 -23.64
C VAL A 177 10.50 -32.61 -24.99
N GLY A 178 10.75 -31.64 -25.87
CA GLY A 178 11.27 -31.86 -27.23
C GLY A 178 12.80 -31.78 -27.37
N VAL A 179 13.57 -31.72 -26.28
CA VAL A 179 15.00 -31.37 -26.32
C VAL A 179 15.84 -32.31 -27.20
N SER A 180 15.52 -33.60 -27.21
CA SER A 180 16.22 -34.60 -28.04
C SER A 180 15.95 -34.38 -29.52
N THR A 181 14.71 -34.05 -29.89
CA THR A 181 14.29 -33.76 -31.26
C THR A 181 14.91 -32.46 -31.77
N ILE A 182 14.91 -31.41 -30.94
CA ILE A 182 15.51 -30.11 -31.30
C ILE A 182 17.00 -30.29 -31.62
N ARG A 183 17.75 -31.00 -30.76
CA ARG A 183 19.17 -31.30 -30.98
C ARG A 183 19.41 -32.21 -32.17
N ALA A 184 18.54 -33.20 -32.39
CA ALA A 184 18.65 -34.09 -33.54
C ALA A 184 18.43 -33.36 -34.88
N MET A 185 17.62 -32.30 -34.88
CA MET A 185 17.34 -31.48 -36.07
C MET A 185 18.31 -30.30 -36.25
N GLY A 186 19.17 -29.99 -35.26
CA GLY A 186 20.14 -28.90 -35.36
C GLY A 186 19.51 -27.50 -35.44
N VAL A 187 18.35 -27.30 -34.77
CA VAL A 187 17.57 -26.04 -34.80
C VAL A 187 17.60 -25.28 -33.47
N GLU A 188 18.63 -25.48 -32.66
CA GLU A 188 18.78 -24.86 -31.34
C GLU A 188 18.74 -23.32 -31.41
N ASP A 189 19.47 -22.72 -32.36
CA ASP A 189 19.56 -21.27 -32.52
C ASP A 189 18.19 -20.63 -32.79
N GLN A 190 17.31 -21.32 -33.54
CA GLN A 190 15.96 -20.85 -33.81
C GLN A 190 15.12 -20.83 -32.53
N PHE A 191 15.22 -21.87 -31.70
CA PHE A 191 14.53 -21.93 -30.40
C PHE A 191 15.09 -20.89 -29.42
N ILE A 192 16.40 -20.63 -29.43
CA ILE A 192 17.02 -19.57 -28.62
C ILE A 192 16.45 -18.20 -29.01
N LEU A 193 16.42 -17.87 -30.31
CA LEU A 193 15.92 -16.60 -30.81
C LEU A 193 14.43 -16.40 -30.46
N GLN A 194 13.60 -17.45 -30.60
CA GLN A 194 12.19 -17.40 -30.20
C GLN A 194 12.01 -17.18 -28.70
N ASN A 195 12.88 -17.77 -27.88
CA ASN A 195 12.87 -17.57 -26.43
C ASN A 195 13.26 -16.13 -26.07
N GLU A 196 14.28 -15.58 -26.71
CA GLU A 196 14.70 -14.19 -26.53
C GLU A 196 13.59 -13.20 -26.91
N GLU A 197 12.89 -13.43 -28.03
CA GLU A 197 11.77 -12.59 -28.45
C GLU A 197 10.61 -12.60 -27.43
N LYS A 198 10.18 -13.80 -27.01
CA LYS A 198 9.11 -13.96 -26.00
C LYS A 198 9.51 -13.33 -24.66
N SER A 199 10.76 -13.53 -24.24
CA SER A 199 11.31 -12.95 -23.02
C SER A 199 11.38 -11.41 -23.10
N SER A 200 11.82 -10.87 -24.24
CA SER A 200 11.88 -9.42 -24.49
C SER A 200 10.50 -8.77 -24.43
N ILE A 201 9.48 -9.39 -25.03
CA ILE A 201 8.09 -8.93 -24.93
C ILE A 201 7.63 -8.89 -23.46
N SER A 202 7.90 -9.96 -22.70
CA SER A 202 7.54 -10.00 -21.28
C SER A 202 8.30 -8.97 -20.43
N ALA A 203 9.59 -8.78 -20.70
CA ALA A 203 10.41 -7.79 -20.00
C ALA A 203 9.92 -6.36 -20.28
N ASN A 204 9.57 -6.05 -21.53
CA ASN A 204 9.02 -4.76 -21.93
C ASN A 204 7.66 -4.48 -21.27
N ALA A 205 6.78 -5.47 -21.19
CA ALA A 205 5.49 -5.34 -20.50
C ALA A 205 5.69 -5.05 -19.01
N TYR A 206 6.57 -5.80 -18.34
CA TYR A 206 6.93 -5.58 -16.94
C TYR A 206 7.54 -4.19 -16.70
N PHE A 207 8.49 -3.78 -17.54
CA PHE A 207 9.13 -2.47 -17.42
C PHE A 207 8.12 -1.33 -17.58
N THR A 208 7.21 -1.44 -18.55
CA THR A 208 6.15 -0.44 -18.79
C THR A 208 5.21 -0.33 -17.58
N TYR A 209 4.83 -1.48 -16.99
CA TYR A 209 4.04 -1.51 -15.76
C TYR A 209 4.76 -0.78 -14.60
N GLN A 210 6.06 -1.03 -14.41
CA GLN A 210 6.85 -0.35 -13.38
C GLN A 210 7.03 1.15 -13.64
N MET A 211 7.18 1.57 -14.90
CA MET A 211 7.26 2.99 -15.26
C MET A 211 5.98 3.76 -14.92
N VAL A 212 4.81 3.15 -15.06
CA VAL A 212 3.54 3.78 -14.65
C VAL A 212 3.45 3.95 -13.12
N ALA A 213 4.00 3.01 -12.34
CA ALA A 213 4.11 3.17 -10.89
C ALA A 213 5.06 4.32 -10.49
N ARG A 214 6.15 4.53 -11.24
CA ARG A 214 7.06 5.67 -11.05
C ARG A 214 6.43 7.00 -11.47
N TRP A 215 5.69 7.02 -12.58
CA TRP A 215 4.93 8.19 -13.00
C TRP A 215 3.96 8.67 -11.93
N LEU A 216 3.21 7.75 -11.31
CA LEU A 216 2.33 8.07 -10.18
C LEU A 216 3.11 8.69 -9.03
N GLN A 217 4.23 8.05 -8.62
CA GLN A 217 5.05 8.52 -7.50
C GLN A 217 5.50 9.97 -7.70
N ILE A 218 6.04 10.32 -8.88
CA ILE A 218 6.50 11.68 -9.18
C ILE A 218 5.34 12.69 -9.09
N ARG A 219 4.15 12.34 -9.57
CA ARG A 219 2.97 13.23 -9.51
C ARG A 219 2.47 13.43 -8.08
N LEU A 220 2.45 12.38 -7.26
CA LEU A 220 2.06 12.48 -5.86
C LEU A 220 3.08 13.27 -5.04
N GLU A 221 4.37 13.06 -5.28
CA GLU A 221 5.44 13.84 -4.65
C GLU A 221 5.38 15.32 -5.06
N ALA A 222 5.08 15.64 -6.33
CA ALA A 222 4.90 17.02 -6.77
C ALA A 222 3.69 17.70 -6.10
N LEU A 223 2.55 17.01 -6.00
CA LEU A 223 1.37 17.53 -5.28
C LEU A 223 1.64 17.69 -3.77
N GLY A 224 2.38 16.75 -3.18
CA GLY A 224 2.84 16.84 -1.80
C GLY A 224 3.82 18.00 -1.56
N ALA A 225 4.70 18.28 -2.51
CA ALA A 225 5.56 19.46 -2.45
C ALA A 225 4.74 20.76 -2.45
N CYS A 226 3.60 20.82 -3.14
CA CYS A 226 2.67 21.95 -3.04
C CYS A 226 2.04 22.08 -1.65
N ILE A 227 1.75 20.97 -0.96
CA ILE A 227 1.28 20.97 0.45
C ILE A 227 2.35 21.58 1.35
N VAL A 228 3.60 21.07 1.25
CA VAL A 228 4.72 21.54 2.06
C VAL A 228 5.01 23.02 1.79
N PHE A 229 5.01 23.43 0.52
CA PHE A 229 5.19 24.83 0.13
C PHE A 229 4.09 25.73 0.70
N GLY A 230 2.82 25.31 0.60
CA GLY A 230 1.70 26.06 1.19
C GLY A 230 1.81 26.16 2.70
N ALA A 231 2.06 25.05 3.40
CA ALA A 231 2.24 25.03 4.85
C ALA A 231 3.40 25.94 5.31
N ALA A 232 4.54 25.88 4.60
CA ALA A 232 5.69 26.74 4.89
C ALA A 232 5.39 28.22 4.61
N LEU A 233 4.72 28.53 3.51
CA LEU A 233 4.36 29.91 3.15
C LEU A 233 3.42 30.51 4.22
N PHE A 234 2.38 29.79 4.63
CA PHE A 234 1.45 30.26 5.65
C PHE A 234 2.12 30.39 7.02
N ALA A 235 3.00 29.46 7.40
CA ALA A 235 3.78 29.58 8.63
C ALA A 235 4.67 30.84 8.65
N VAL A 236 5.24 31.25 7.50
CA VAL A 236 6.04 32.47 7.39
C VAL A 236 5.18 33.73 7.42
N LEU A 237 4.03 33.71 6.73
CA LEU A 237 3.10 34.85 6.73
C LEU A 237 2.54 35.12 8.13
N ASP A 238 2.24 34.06 8.89
CA ASP A 238 1.65 34.14 10.23
C ASP A 238 2.71 34.01 11.36
N ARG A 239 3.99 34.26 11.04
CA ARG A 239 5.12 34.12 11.97
C ARG A 239 5.03 34.93 13.27
N ARG A 240 4.12 35.90 13.34
CA ARG A 240 3.96 36.79 14.50
C ARG A 240 2.96 36.25 15.53
N SER A 241 2.06 35.37 15.12
CA SER A 241 0.99 34.82 15.96
C SER A 241 1.27 33.37 16.38
N LEU A 242 2.06 32.64 15.59
CA LEU A 242 2.34 31.22 15.80
C LEU A 242 3.59 30.98 16.66
N ASP A 243 3.46 30.06 17.62
CA ASP A 243 4.59 29.55 18.39
C ASP A 243 5.56 28.75 17.49
N PRO A 244 6.89 28.97 17.58
CA PRO A 244 7.87 28.25 16.76
C PRO A 244 7.79 26.73 16.87
N GLY A 245 7.35 26.19 18.02
CA GLY A 245 7.15 24.76 18.22
C GLY A 245 6.00 24.20 17.37
N ILE A 246 4.88 24.94 17.27
CA ILE A 246 3.72 24.54 16.44
C ILE A 246 4.10 24.57 14.95
N VAL A 247 4.88 25.57 14.54
CA VAL A 247 5.37 25.68 13.15
C VAL A 247 6.26 24.48 12.81
N GLY A 248 7.20 24.12 13.69
CA GLY A 248 8.06 22.95 13.51
C GLY A 248 7.28 21.64 13.43
N LEU A 249 6.27 21.48 14.29
CA LEU A 249 5.37 20.33 14.25
C LEU A 249 4.61 20.26 12.90
N THR A 250 3.99 21.36 12.49
CA THR A 250 3.18 21.44 11.27
C THR A 250 4.02 21.12 10.03
N LEU A 251 5.24 21.65 9.94
CA LEU A 251 6.14 21.38 8.82
C LEU A 251 6.62 19.92 8.79
N SER A 252 6.89 19.33 9.96
CA SER A 252 7.28 17.93 10.08
C SER A 252 6.17 16.99 9.58
N TYR A 253 4.93 17.28 9.98
CA TYR A 253 3.76 16.52 9.51
C TYR A 253 3.50 16.73 8.01
N ALA A 254 3.63 17.95 7.49
CA ALA A 254 3.46 18.23 6.06
C ALA A 254 4.45 17.44 5.19
N LEU A 255 5.69 17.27 5.64
CA LEU A 255 6.70 16.44 4.95
C LEU A 255 6.29 14.96 4.94
N THR A 256 5.80 14.43 6.06
CA THR A 256 5.40 13.02 6.17
C THR A 256 4.14 12.70 5.36
N VAL A 257 3.18 13.63 5.27
CA VAL A 257 1.88 13.37 4.62
C VAL A 257 2.03 12.97 3.15
N THR A 258 3.03 13.50 2.46
CA THR A 258 3.29 13.19 1.05
C THR A 258 3.63 11.70 0.86
N SER A 259 4.47 11.18 1.76
CA SER A 259 4.83 9.76 1.78
C SER A 259 3.62 8.91 2.15
N ASP A 260 2.86 9.31 3.16
CA ASP A 260 1.66 8.58 3.61
C ASP A 260 0.58 8.51 2.53
N ILE A 261 0.33 9.59 1.79
CA ILE A 261 -0.60 9.60 0.65
C ILE A 261 -0.14 8.63 -0.44
N THR A 262 1.16 8.64 -0.75
CA THR A 262 1.74 7.73 -1.76
C THR A 262 1.57 6.27 -1.36
N LEU A 263 1.84 5.95 -0.09
CA LEU A 263 1.70 4.61 0.43
C LEU A 263 0.23 4.19 0.57
N ALA A 264 -0.67 5.10 0.94
CA ALA A 264 -2.11 4.85 1.00
C ALA A 264 -2.68 4.50 -0.37
N ILE A 265 -2.35 5.27 -1.42
CA ILE A 265 -2.84 5.01 -2.78
C ILE A 265 -2.32 3.66 -3.29
N ARG A 266 -1.04 3.34 -3.04
CA ARG A 266 -0.46 2.03 -3.39
C ARG A 266 -1.17 0.89 -2.65
N ALA A 267 -1.35 1.02 -1.34
CA ALA A 267 -2.05 0.02 -0.53
C ALA A 267 -3.49 -0.18 -0.99
N TYR A 268 -4.20 0.89 -1.33
CA TYR A 268 -5.55 0.81 -1.88
C TYR A 268 -5.59 0.07 -3.22
N CYS A 269 -4.67 0.40 -4.15
CA CYS A 269 -4.62 -0.26 -5.46
C CYS A 269 -4.30 -1.75 -5.33
N GLU A 270 -3.35 -2.12 -4.47
CA GLU A 270 -3.01 -3.53 -4.31
C GLU A 270 -4.08 -4.31 -3.55
N LEU A 271 -4.72 -3.70 -2.54
CA LEU A 271 -5.90 -4.28 -1.92
C LEU A 271 -7.00 -4.56 -2.96
N GLN A 272 -7.30 -3.60 -3.84
CA GLN A 272 -8.31 -3.79 -4.89
C GLN A 272 -7.93 -4.90 -5.87
N ASN A 273 -6.64 -5.03 -6.21
CA ASN A 273 -6.17 -6.10 -7.09
C ASN A 273 -6.31 -7.48 -6.44
N GLN A 274 -6.03 -7.58 -5.15
CA GLN A 274 -6.04 -8.84 -4.40
C GLN A 274 -7.46 -9.27 -4.02
N LEU A 275 -8.40 -8.33 -3.90
CA LEU A 275 -9.82 -8.64 -3.69
C LEU A 275 -10.45 -9.45 -4.84
N VAL A 276 -9.85 -9.43 -6.04
CA VAL A 276 -10.28 -10.28 -7.17
C VAL A 276 -10.11 -11.77 -6.84
N SER A 277 -9.15 -12.15 -5.99
CA SER A 277 -8.99 -13.55 -5.56
C SER A 277 -10.12 -14.04 -4.64
N VAL A 278 -10.90 -13.12 -4.05
CA VAL A 278 -12.06 -13.45 -3.21
C VAL A 278 -13.34 -13.60 -4.06
N GLU A 279 -13.37 -13.03 -5.27
CA GLU A 279 -14.49 -13.08 -6.23
C GLU A 279 -14.59 -14.43 -6.97
#